data_AF-A0A9W9XWC5-F1
#
_entry.id   AF-A0A9W9XWC5-F1
#
_cell.length_a   1.000
_cell.length_b   1.000
_cell.length_c   1.000
_cell.angle_alpha   90.00
_cell.angle_beta   90.00
_cell.angle_gamma   90.00
#
_symmetry.space_group_name_H-M   'P 1'
#
loop_
_entity.id
_entity.type
_entity.pdbx_description
1 polymer ?
#
loop_
_entity_poly.entity_id
_entity_poly.type
_entity_poly.pdbx_seq_one_letter_code
_entity_poly.pdbx_strand_id
1 'polypeptide(L)'
;MTSSLPWFRKGTDPKPIITLDKLLSSRWKILEKLNDLGDSDGAGPFWGLESYEREQVRVSFLKALVKLKEYGWYPSVDRARSLVWHRETQTLYFIGHFSKTMEGKPRHSAEPAQRIATFGLALPDVPVRWKDWDKDTSRWKW
;
A
#
# COMPACT_ATOMS: atom_id res chain seq x y z
N MET A 1 -53.11 -3.21 24.92
CA MET A 1 -51.99 -2.27 25.14
C MET A 1 -50.71 -2.96 24.66
N THR A 2 -50.05 -2.38 23.64
CA THR A 2 -48.57 -2.27 23.46
C THR A 2 -47.66 -3.32 24.11
N SER A 3 -46.59 -3.84 23.53
CA SER A 3 -45.80 -3.52 22.33
C SER A 3 -44.57 -4.47 22.34
N SER A 4 -44.05 -4.75 21.14
CA SER A 4 -42.63 -4.96 20.78
C SER A 4 -41.74 -6.02 21.46
N LEU A 5 -41.25 -6.96 20.63
CA LEU A 5 -39.93 -7.60 20.75
C LEU A 5 -38.81 -6.55 20.97
N PRO A 6 -37.78 -6.85 21.77
CA PRO A 6 -36.39 -6.69 21.26
C PRO A 6 -35.45 -7.76 21.89
N TRP A 7 -34.21 -8.07 21.52
CA TRP A 7 -33.04 -7.24 21.26
C TRP A 7 -31.96 -8.06 20.50
N PHE A 8 -31.85 -7.86 19.18
CA PHE A 8 -30.63 -8.21 18.44
C PHE A 8 -29.46 -7.40 19.01
N ARG A 9 -28.34 -8.05 19.34
CA ARG A 9 -27.12 -7.36 19.77
C ARG A 9 -26.56 -6.52 18.62
N LYS A 10 -26.48 -5.22 18.87
CA LYS A 10 -25.81 -4.18 18.10
C LYS A 10 -24.30 -4.22 18.37
N GLY A 11 -23.49 -4.15 17.32
CA GLY A 11 -22.03 -3.99 17.36
C GLY A 11 -21.38 -4.79 16.23
N THR A 12 -20.70 -4.22 15.22
CA THR A 12 -20.16 -2.88 14.98
C THR A 12 -20.44 -2.52 13.52
N ASP A 13 -20.85 -1.26 13.27
CA ASP A 13 -21.10 -0.74 11.93
C ASP A 13 -19.90 -0.95 10.99
N PRO A 14 -20.10 -1.30 9.70
CA PRO A 14 -19.02 -1.32 8.73
C PRO A 14 -18.47 0.11 8.60
N LYS A 15 -17.24 0.33 9.06
CA LYS A 15 -16.59 1.64 8.92
C LYS A 15 -16.47 1.95 7.42
N PRO A 16 -16.80 3.18 6.98
CA PRO A 16 -16.69 3.56 5.58
C PRO A 16 -15.22 3.54 5.17
N ILE A 17 -14.90 2.83 4.08
CA ILE A 17 -13.67 3.08 3.33
C ILE A 17 -13.92 4.36 2.54
N ILE A 18 -13.34 5.47 2.98
CA ILE A 18 -13.47 6.76 2.31
C ILE A 18 -12.39 6.83 1.22
N THR A 19 -12.76 6.55 -0.03
CA THR A 19 -11.94 6.93 -1.19
C THR A 19 -12.21 8.41 -1.50
N LEU A 20 -11.13 9.19 -1.50
CA LEU A 20 -11.17 10.65 -1.49
C LEU A 20 -11.25 11.26 -2.90
N ASP A 21 -12.20 10.81 -3.72
CA ASP A 21 -12.55 11.47 -4.98
C ASP A 21 -13.81 10.87 -5.62
N LYS A 22 -14.95 11.55 -5.40
CA LYS A 22 -16.21 11.47 -6.18
C LYS A 22 -17.04 10.18 -6.08
N LEU A 23 -18.28 10.39 -5.63
CA LEU A 23 -19.41 9.47 -5.77
C LEU A 23 -19.74 9.25 -7.25
N LEU A 24 -19.34 8.11 -7.81
CA LEU A 24 -20.00 7.56 -8.98
C LEU A 24 -21.00 6.50 -8.51
N SER A 25 -22.26 6.70 -8.92
CA SER A 25 -23.40 5.79 -8.83
C SER A 25 -23.00 4.32 -8.69
N SER A 26 -23.33 3.75 -7.53
CA SER A 26 -23.68 2.36 -7.15
C SER A 26 -23.56 1.18 -8.14
N ARG A 27 -22.60 1.21 -9.07
CA ARG A 27 -22.16 0.06 -9.87
C ARG A 27 -20.66 -0.12 -9.61
N TRP A 28 -20.30 -1.22 -8.97
CA TRP A 28 -18.91 -1.68 -8.93
C TRP A 28 -18.42 -1.83 -10.37
N LYS A 29 -17.66 -0.85 -10.86
CA LYS A 29 -16.89 -1.04 -12.09
C LYS A 29 -15.69 -1.85 -11.66
N ILE A 30 -15.67 -3.15 -11.98
CA ILE A 30 -14.43 -3.92 -11.99
C ILE A 30 -13.57 -3.21 -13.04
N LEU A 31 -12.71 -2.31 -12.60
CA LEU A 31 -11.70 -1.72 -13.48
C LEU A 31 -10.79 -2.91 -13.81
N GLU A 32 -10.93 -3.45 -15.03
CA GLU A 32 -10.18 -4.62 -15.53
C GLU A 32 -8.65 -4.47 -15.44
N LYS A 33 -8.16 -3.30 -15.02
CA LYS A 33 -6.74 -2.93 -14.96
C LYS A 33 -6.30 -2.45 -13.57
N LEU A 34 -7.06 -2.79 -12.53
CA LEU A 34 -6.56 -2.77 -11.15
C LEU A 34 -5.78 -4.06 -10.91
N ASN A 35 -4.46 -3.95 -10.83
CA ASN A 35 -3.59 -5.09 -10.53
C ASN A 35 -3.19 -5.04 -9.06
N ASP A 36 -3.55 -6.07 -8.31
CA ASP A 36 -2.97 -6.31 -7.00
C ASP A 36 -1.48 -6.60 -7.19
N LEU A 37 -0.62 -5.90 -6.45
CA LEU A 37 0.83 -6.05 -6.59
C LEU A 37 1.41 -7.18 -5.74
N GLY A 38 0.58 -7.77 -4.87
CA GLY A 38 0.98 -8.91 -4.05
C GLY A 38 -0.18 -9.81 -3.68
N ASP A 39 0.16 -11.02 -3.27
CA ASP A 39 -0.76 -12.10 -2.91
C ASP A 39 -0.40 -12.68 -1.52
N SER A 40 -0.85 -13.90 -1.23
CA SER A 40 -0.48 -14.61 0.00
C SER A 40 1.02 -14.90 0.10
N ASP A 41 1.69 -15.02 -1.04
CA ASP A 41 3.05 -15.56 -1.17
C ASP A 41 4.09 -14.43 -1.31
N GLY A 42 3.67 -13.22 -1.66
CA GLY A 42 4.51 -12.03 -1.57
C GLY A 42 4.20 -11.02 -2.68
N ALA A 43 5.24 -10.61 -3.40
CA ALA A 43 5.17 -9.63 -4.48
C ALA A 43 5.18 -10.31 -5.87
N GLY A 44 4.73 -11.56 -5.97
CA GLY A 44 4.71 -12.33 -7.22
C GLY A 44 4.02 -11.60 -8.38
N PRO A 45 2.79 -11.07 -8.18
CA PRO A 45 2.08 -10.29 -9.18
C PRO A 45 2.88 -9.07 -9.68
N PHE A 46 3.53 -8.33 -8.79
CA PHE A 46 4.42 -7.22 -9.16
C PHE A 46 5.59 -7.68 -10.04
N TRP A 47 6.24 -8.80 -9.69
CA TRP A 47 7.38 -9.30 -10.47
C TRP A 47 6.98 -9.88 -11.82
N GLY A 48 5.71 -10.26 -11.99
CA GLY A 48 5.11 -10.65 -13.27
C GLY A 48 4.82 -9.49 -14.23
N LEU A 49 4.91 -8.23 -13.76
CA LEU A 49 4.80 -7.06 -14.64
C LEU A 49 6.04 -6.90 -15.52
N GLU A 50 5.85 -6.25 -16.67
CA GLU A 50 6.93 -5.82 -17.55
C GLU A 50 7.89 -4.87 -16.82
N SER A 51 9.17 -4.89 -17.20
CA SER A 51 10.21 -4.11 -16.52
C SER A 51 9.90 -2.62 -16.46
N TYR A 52 9.37 -2.05 -17.54
CA TYR A 52 8.98 -0.64 -17.60
C TYR A 52 7.83 -0.30 -16.64
N GLU A 53 6.92 -1.24 -16.38
CA GLU A 53 5.80 -1.04 -15.46
C GLU A 53 6.22 -1.16 -14.01
N ARG A 54 7.14 -2.07 -13.71
CA ARG A 54 7.73 -2.16 -12.37
C ARG A 54 8.38 -0.84 -11.99
N GLU A 55 9.03 -0.18 -12.94
CA GLU A 55 9.63 1.14 -12.69
C GLU A 55 8.58 2.23 -12.46
N GLN A 56 7.51 2.26 -13.27
CA GLN A 56 6.39 3.18 -13.06
C GLN A 56 5.74 2.98 -11.68
N VAL A 57 5.56 1.72 -11.27
CA VAL A 57 5.05 1.36 -9.94
C VAL A 57 5.96 1.88 -8.84
N ARG A 58 7.29 1.73 -8.93
CA ARG A 58 8.23 2.25 -7.91
C ARG A 58 8.19 3.75 -7.79
N VAL A 59 8.16 4.46 -8.92
CA VAL A 59 8.06 5.92 -8.95
C VAL A 59 6.74 6.38 -8.31
N SER A 60 5.63 5.76 -8.70
CA SER A 60 4.31 6.08 -8.13
C SER A 60 4.19 5.69 -6.65
N PHE A 61 4.82 4.59 -6.23
CA PHE A 61 4.91 4.17 -4.84
C PHE A 61 5.56 5.23 -3.95
N LEU A 62 6.76 5.72 -4.33
CA LEU A 62 7.46 6.75 -3.55
C LEU A 62 6.65 8.05 -3.48
N LYS A 63 6.04 8.47 -4.59
CA LYS A 63 5.16 9.66 -4.63
C LYS A 63 3.95 9.51 -3.71
N ALA A 64 3.28 8.36 -3.76
CA ALA A 64 2.12 8.08 -2.93
C ALA A 64 2.50 7.99 -1.44
N LEU A 65 3.66 7.42 -1.11
CA LEU A 65 4.17 7.33 0.26
C LEU A 65 4.46 8.71 0.85
N VAL A 66 5.04 9.63 0.08
CA VAL A 66 5.25 11.03 0.50
C VAL A 66 3.92 11.71 0.80
N LYS A 67 2.94 11.64 -0.12
CA LYS A 67 1.60 12.21 0.09
C LYS A 67 0.91 11.63 1.32
N LEU A 68 0.97 10.32 1.52
CA LEU A 68 0.34 9.66 2.66
C LEU A 68 0.94 10.16 3.99
N LYS A 69 2.26 10.36 4.03
CA LYS A 69 2.95 10.94 5.18
C LYS A 69 2.58 12.40 5.42
N GLU A 70 2.43 13.20 4.36
CA GLU A 70 1.94 14.60 4.46
C GLU A 70 0.54 14.66 5.08
N TYR A 71 -0.31 13.68 4.81
CA TYR A 71 -1.62 13.54 5.45
C TYR A 71 -1.57 12.96 6.87
N GLY A 72 -0.39 12.70 7.42
CA GLY A 72 -0.21 12.16 8.77
C GLY A 72 -0.52 10.67 8.90
N TRP A 73 -0.50 9.92 7.80
CA TRP A 73 -0.79 8.49 7.77
C TRP A 73 0.43 7.67 7.36
N TYR A 74 0.47 6.42 7.81
CA TYR A 74 1.45 5.44 7.41
C TYR A 74 0.79 4.05 7.29
N PRO A 75 1.10 3.24 6.26
CA PRO A 75 0.53 1.91 6.11
C PRO A 75 1.02 1.01 7.24
N SER A 76 0.10 0.30 7.90
CA SER A 76 0.46 -0.64 8.98
C SER A 76 1.04 -1.95 8.44
N VAL A 77 0.86 -2.22 7.15
CA VAL A 77 1.38 -3.40 6.46
C VAL A 77 2.35 -2.94 5.40
N ASP A 78 3.63 -3.20 5.60
CA ASP A 78 4.67 -2.89 4.63
C ASP A 78 4.89 -4.08 3.67
N ARG A 79 3.91 -4.41 2.81
CA ARG A 79 4.02 -5.54 1.85
C ARG A 79 3.33 -5.23 0.53
N ALA A 80 3.77 -5.82 -0.57
CA ALA A 80 3.16 -5.61 -1.89
C ALA A 80 1.65 -5.86 -1.94
N ARG A 81 1.13 -6.82 -1.16
CA ARG A 81 -0.31 -7.11 -1.06
C ARG A 81 -1.16 -5.95 -0.53
N SER A 82 -0.55 -4.93 0.07
CA SER A 82 -1.23 -3.71 0.48
C SER A 82 -1.18 -2.62 -0.60
N LEU A 83 -0.75 -2.97 -1.81
CA LEU A 83 -0.60 -2.04 -2.93
C LEU A 83 -1.43 -2.50 -4.12
N VAL A 84 -2.07 -1.53 -4.76
CA VAL A 84 -2.88 -1.73 -5.94
C VAL A 84 -2.41 -0.76 -7.02
N TRP A 85 -2.16 -1.28 -8.21
CA TRP A 85 -1.71 -0.51 -9.36
C TRP A 85 -2.83 -0.31 -10.37
N HIS A 86 -3.14 0.94 -10.68
CA HIS A 86 -4.05 1.28 -11.76
C HIS A 86 -3.27 1.73 -12.99
N ARG A 87 -3.16 0.81 -13.96
CA ARG A 87 -2.29 0.96 -15.13
C ARG A 87 -2.59 2.19 -15.98
N GLU A 88 -3.87 2.50 -16.20
CA GLU A 88 -4.29 3.57 -17.12
C GLU A 88 -3.98 4.97 -16.59
N THR A 89 -4.21 5.20 -15.29
CA THR A 89 -3.94 6.50 -14.67
C THR A 89 -2.55 6.59 -14.07
N GLN A 90 -1.77 5.50 -14.14
CA GLN A 90 -0.46 5.35 -13.50
C GLN A 90 -0.49 5.68 -12.00
N THR A 91 -1.62 5.33 -11.35
CA THR A 91 -1.84 5.63 -9.93
C THR A 91 -1.64 4.37 -9.10
N LEU A 92 -0.86 4.51 -8.03
CA LEU A 92 -0.71 3.48 -7.01
C LEU A 92 -1.52 3.85 -5.78
N TYR A 93 -2.26 2.88 -5.27
CA TYR A 93 -3.09 3.01 -4.07
C TYR A 93 -2.54 2.12 -2.97
N PHE A 94 -2.53 2.64 -1.74
CA PHE A 94 -2.35 1.82 -0.54
C PHE A 94 -3.72 1.33 -0.07
N ILE A 95 -3.81 0.06 0.30
CA ILE A 95 -5.02 -0.55 0.86
C ILE A 95 -4.73 -1.21 2.21
N GLY A 96 -5.77 -1.39 3.02
CA GLY A 96 -5.67 -2.04 4.33
C GLY A 96 -5.63 -1.05 5.50
N HIS A 97 -4.91 -1.42 6.56
CA HIS A 97 -4.90 -0.66 7.81
C HIS A 97 -3.84 0.44 7.78
N PHE A 98 -4.19 1.60 8.31
CA PHE A 98 -3.32 2.75 8.44
C PHE A 98 -3.21 3.17 9.90
N SER A 99 -2.02 3.60 10.29
CA SER A 99 -1.76 4.22 11.58
C SER A 99 -1.44 5.70 11.39
N LYS A 100 -1.85 6.54 12.33
CA LYS A 100 -1.36 7.91 12.38
C LYS A 100 0.16 7.88 12.56
N THR A 101 0.88 8.68 11.79
CA THR A 101 2.28 8.95 12.10
C THR A 101 2.34 9.61 13.46
N MET A 102 3.07 9.03 14.41
CA MET A 102 3.25 9.65 15.72
C MET A 102 3.85 11.05 15.52
N GLU A 103 3.23 12.08 16.11
CA GLU A 103 3.82 13.40 16.24
C GLU A 103 5.10 13.26 17.08
N GLY A 104 6.26 13.49 16.46
CA GLY A 104 7.57 13.28 17.07
C GLY A 104 8.64 13.05 16.03
N LYS A 105 9.92 13.25 16.40
CA LYS A 105 11.07 13.12 15.50
C LYS A 105 10.93 11.87 14.62
N PRO A 106 11.14 11.96 13.30
CA PRO A 106 11.03 10.80 12.43
C PRO A 106 11.94 9.70 12.98
N ARG A 107 11.38 8.53 13.32
CA ARG A 107 12.18 7.31 13.43
C ARG A 107 12.85 7.16 12.07
N HIS A 108 14.15 7.48 12.00
CA HIS A 108 15.04 7.47 10.85
C HIS A 108 14.34 7.47 9.48
N SER A 109 14.47 8.57 8.72
CA SER A 109 14.01 8.61 7.33
C SER A 109 14.63 7.44 6.54
N ALA A 110 13.88 6.35 6.42
CA ALA A 110 14.33 5.19 5.65
C ALA A 110 14.56 5.64 4.20
N GLU A 111 15.68 5.21 3.65
CA GLU A 111 16.06 5.53 2.27
C GLU A 111 15.00 4.98 1.29
N PRO A 112 14.81 5.61 0.12
CA PRO A 112 13.83 5.17 -0.87
C PRO A 112 13.96 3.69 -1.22
N ALA A 113 15.18 3.21 -1.43
CA ALA A 113 15.46 1.81 -1.75
C ALA A 113 15.06 0.87 -0.59
N GLN A 114 15.31 1.25 0.66
CA GLN A 114 14.86 0.48 1.82
C GLN A 114 13.33 0.35 1.84
N ARG A 115 12.59 1.44 1.55
CA ARG A 115 11.12 1.40 1.46
C ARG A 115 10.65 0.48 0.34
N ILE A 116 11.24 0.61 -0.85
CA ILE A 116 10.93 -0.23 -2.02
C ILE A 116 11.15 -1.71 -1.69
N ALA A 117 12.30 -2.07 -1.11
CA ALA A 117 12.61 -3.45 -0.75
C ALA A 117 11.71 -3.99 0.37
N THR A 118 11.34 -3.15 1.35
CA THR A 118 10.42 -3.57 2.43
C THR A 118 9.07 -4.03 1.87
N PHE A 119 8.57 -3.35 0.83
CA PHE A 119 7.34 -3.75 0.15
C PHE A 119 7.52 -4.89 -0.85
N GLY A 120 8.74 -5.40 -1.05
CA GLY A 120 9.05 -6.45 -2.03
C GLY A 120 9.13 -5.95 -3.49
N LEU A 121 9.20 -4.63 -3.68
CA LEU A 121 9.32 -3.99 -5.00
C LEU A 121 10.76 -3.94 -5.52
N ALA A 122 11.72 -4.36 -4.70
CA ALA A 122 13.09 -4.68 -5.06
C ALA A 122 13.55 -5.85 -4.18
N LEU A 123 14.45 -6.69 -4.70
CA LEU A 123 14.99 -7.82 -3.94
C LEU A 123 16.50 -7.63 -3.77
N PRO A 124 16.97 -7.39 -2.54
CA PRO A 124 18.40 -7.52 -2.23
C PRO A 124 18.88 -8.94 -2.52
N ASP A 125 20.13 -9.08 -2.95
CA ASP A 125 20.75 -10.37 -3.21
C ASP A 125 21.08 -11.15 -1.94
N VAL A 126 21.29 -10.45 -0.83
CA VAL A 126 21.45 -11.01 0.51
C VAL A 126 20.47 -10.35 1.48
N PRO A 127 20.00 -11.07 2.52
CA PRO A 127 19.16 -10.46 3.55
C PRO A 127 19.84 -9.25 4.19
N VAL A 128 19.21 -8.07 4.08
CA VAL A 128 19.80 -6.81 4.53
C VAL A 128 19.40 -6.51 5.96
N ARG A 129 20.40 -6.29 6.83
CA ARG A 129 20.20 -5.63 8.11
C ARG A 129 20.26 -4.13 7.89
N TRP A 130 19.10 -3.47 7.89
CA TRP A 130 19.00 -2.04 7.53
C TRP A 130 19.87 -1.09 8.35
N LYS A 131 20.27 -1.47 9.57
CA LYS A 131 21.17 -0.66 10.42
C LYS A 131 22.62 -0.64 9.92
N ASP A 132 23.02 -1.70 9.22
CA ASP A 132 24.40 -1.97 8.81
C ASP A 132 24.57 -1.84 7.29
N TRP A 133 23.50 -1.46 6.59
CA TRP A 133 23.47 -1.36 5.14
C TRP A 133 24.21 -0.11 4.65
N ASP A 134 25.15 -0.31 3.74
CA ASP A 134 26.03 0.71 3.14
C ASP A 134 25.36 1.57 2.04
N LYS A 135 24.06 1.33 1.80
CA LYS A 135 23.26 1.96 0.75
C LYS A 135 23.57 1.48 -0.67
N ASP A 136 24.44 0.49 -0.86
CA ASP A 136 24.66 -0.10 -2.17
C ASP A 136 23.48 -0.96 -2.59
N THR A 137 23.02 -0.76 -3.82
CA THR A 137 21.92 -1.47 -4.46
C THR A 137 22.31 -2.04 -5.83
N SER A 138 23.59 -1.94 -6.21
CA SER A 138 24.10 -2.41 -7.49
C SER A 138 23.83 -3.90 -7.74
N ARG A 139 23.79 -4.68 -6.65
CA ARG A 139 23.53 -6.12 -6.65
C ARG A 139 22.05 -6.49 -6.51
N TRP A 140 21.17 -5.51 -6.33
CA TRP A 140 19.75 -5.78 -6.12
C TRP A 140 19.05 -6.09 -7.43
N LYS A 141 18.01 -6.91 -7.34
CA LYS A 141 17.04 -7.03 -8.42
C LYS A 141 16.06 -5.86 -8.36
N TRP A 142 16.10 -5.06 -9.41
CA TRP A 142 15.10 -4.06 -9.79
C TRP A 142 14.25 -4.58 -10.97
#